data_AF-A0A1Z5JY24-F1
#
_entry.id   AF-A0A1Z5JY24-F1
#
_cell.length_a   1.000
_cell.length_b   1.000
_cell.length_c   1.000
_cell.angle_alpha   90.00
_cell.angle_beta   90.00
_cell.angle_gamma   90.00
#
_symmetry.space_group_name_H-M   'P 1'
#
loop_
_entity.id
_entity.type
_entity.pdbx_description
1 polymer ?
#
loop_
_entity_poly.entity_id
_entity_poly.type
_entity_poly.pdbx_seq_one_letter_code
_entity_poly.pdbx_strand_id
1 'polypeptide(L)'
;MIRNEADVVVNKKAADGSLDQTKKCYSRQDLEAFNLLNHPVWVFDIQNKAMWWANTSALKTVWSAESLEALLERNFSDMSAATERRLLDYLDRFEKGEQITDSWTFYPKGGGPCTVYCTMSGMYVEDGRMVMLNEAELRTTTETIDKGAVRDTELLRHLPVPVGQFNAKGKVMEQNPEALHVFGGNKYCDGSCELAGKDRNPGCSLIDRFVDKEEGRRN
;
A
#
# COMPACT_ATOMS: atom_id res chain seq x y z
N MET A 1 -11.46 25.93 -0.92
CA MET A 1 -11.86 25.75 -2.34
C MET A 1 -11.31 24.45 -2.95
N ILE A 2 -12.16 23.43 -3.09
CA ILE A 2 -11.89 22.14 -3.74
C ILE A 2 -12.47 22.21 -5.16
N ARG A 3 -11.69 21.93 -6.22
CA ARG A 3 -12.17 21.80 -7.61
C ARG A 3 -12.06 20.34 -8.04
N ASN A 4 -13.11 19.83 -8.68
CA ASN A 4 -13.41 18.40 -8.79
C ASN A 4 -13.61 17.97 -10.26
N GLU A 5 -12.90 16.93 -10.68
CA GLU A 5 -13.24 16.02 -11.78
C GLU A 5 -12.87 14.62 -11.28
N ALA A 6 -13.84 13.70 -11.12
CA ALA A 6 -13.58 12.33 -10.70
C ALA A 6 -14.72 11.36 -11.05
N ASP A 7 -14.36 10.25 -11.69
CA ASP A 7 -15.16 9.03 -11.85
C ASP A 7 -15.25 8.28 -10.51
N VAL A 8 -16.48 8.05 -10.04
CA VAL A 8 -16.76 7.33 -8.79
C VAL A 8 -16.83 5.83 -9.07
N VAL A 9 -15.90 5.05 -8.52
CA VAL A 9 -15.96 3.58 -8.59
C VAL A 9 -16.54 3.04 -7.28
N VAL A 10 -17.80 2.61 -7.34
CA VAL A 10 -18.50 1.99 -6.20
C VAL A 10 -18.15 0.51 -6.12
N ASN A 11 -17.37 0.11 -5.12
CA ASN A 11 -17.07 -1.30 -4.88
C ASN A 11 -18.08 -1.89 -3.89
N LYS A 12 -19.04 -2.66 -4.40
CA LYS A 12 -20.15 -3.22 -3.62
C LYS A 12 -19.74 -4.56 -3.01
N LYS A 13 -19.25 -4.56 -1.77
CA LYS A 13 -19.05 -5.82 -1.03
C LYS A 13 -20.42 -6.32 -0.53
N ALA A 14 -20.76 -7.57 -0.82
CA ALA A 14 -22.05 -8.17 -0.52
C ALA A 14 -22.35 -8.17 1.00
N ALA A 15 -23.51 -7.63 1.37
CA ALA A 15 -24.06 -7.73 2.71
C ALA A 15 -24.87 -9.03 2.83
N ASP A 16 -24.37 -9.97 3.62
CA ASP A 16 -25.13 -11.07 4.20
C ASP A 16 -25.07 -10.92 5.73
N GLY A 17 -26.21 -11.16 6.40
CA GLY A 17 -26.26 -11.46 7.82
C GLY A 17 -26.54 -10.28 8.74
N SER A 18 -27.83 -10.15 9.11
CA SER A 18 -28.32 -9.51 10.34
C SER A 18 -27.36 -9.67 11.53
N LEU A 19 -27.01 -8.56 12.19
CA LEU A 19 -26.65 -8.50 13.60
C LEU A 19 -26.87 -7.07 14.12
N ASP A 20 -27.69 -6.97 15.16
CA ASP A 20 -27.72 -5.86 16.11
C ASP A 20 -26.34 -5.81 16.82
N GLN A 21 -25.32 -5.38 16.08
CA GLN A 21 -24.00 -5.09 16.61
C GLN A 21 -24.10 -3.74 17.28
N THR A 22 -23.93 -3.71 18.61
CA THR A 22 -23.57 -2.50 19.34
C THR A 22 -22.46 -1.80 18.56
N LYS A 23 -22.83 -0.68 17.92
CA LYS A 23 -21.94 0.11 17.07
C LYS A 23 -20.71 0.45 17.91
N LYS A 24 -19.56 -0.12 17.56
CA LYS A 24 -18.32 0.09 18.32
C LYS A 24 -17.90 1.55 18.15
N CYS A 25 -17.80 2.25 19.27
CA CYS A 25 -17.27 3.61 19.31
C CYS A 25 -15.76 3.59 19.55
N TYR A 26 -15.06 4.56 18.97
CA TYR A 26 -13.62 4.70 19.06
C TYR A 26 -13.24 6.05 19.65
N SER A 27 -12.25 6.05 20.53
CA SER A 27 -11.55 7.23 21.02
C SER A 27 -10.34 7.56 20.13
N ARG A 28 -9.75 8.73 20.30
CA ARG A 28 -8.49 9.07 19.62
C ARG A 28 -7.36 8.13 20.03
N GLN A 29 -7.36 7.66 21.28
CA GLN A 29 -6.34 6.74 21.79
C GLN A 29 -6.38 5.39 21.07
N ASP A 30 -7.57 4.93 20.65
CA ASP A 30 -7.72 3.70 19.87
C ASP A 30 -7.06 3.80 18.48
N LEU A 31 -6.90 5.03 17.96
CA LEU A 31 -6.31 5.29 16.65
C LEU A 31 -4.79 5.47 16.67
N GLU A 32 -4.18 5.56 17.85
CA GLU A 32 -2.73 5.78 17.99
C GLU A 32 -1.89 4.70 17.27
N ALA A 33 -2.39 3.46 17.17
CA ALA A 33 -1.73 2.40 16.42
C ALA A 33 -1.52 2.75 14.93
N PHE A 34 -2.38 3.59 14.34
CA PHE A 34 -2.21 4.05 12.95
C PHE A 34 -1.04 5.02 12.77
N ASN A 35 -0.44 5.56 13.84
CA ASN A 35 0.83 6.28 13.76
C ASN A 35 2.01 5.38 13.35
N LEU A 36 1.86 4.05 13.47
CA LEU A 36 2.86 3.08 13.01
C LEU A 36 2.81 2.83 11.50
N LEU A 37 1.76 3.29 10.82
CA LEU A 37 1.58 3.11 9.38
C LEU A 37 2.23 4.24 8.59
N ASN A 38 2.81 3.89 7.44
CA ASN A 38 3.30 4.87 6.47
C ASN A 38 2.18 5.42 5.57
N HIS A 39 1.04 4.73 5.50
CA HIS A 39 -0.14 5.21 4.78
C HIS A 39 -0.79 6.37 5.54
N PRO A 40 -1.14 7.49 4.87
CA PRO A 40 -1.93 8.55 5.49
C PRO A 40 -3.31 8.05 5.89
N VAL A 41 -3.63 8.21 7.16
CA VAL A 41 -4.94 7.92 7.71
C VAL A 41 -5.44 9.14 8.48
N TRP A 42 -6.66 9.58 8.21
CA TRP A 42 -7.29 10.66 8.97
C TRP A 42 -8.78 10.45 9.12
N VAL A 43 -9.34 11.10 10.14
CA VAL A 43 -10.76 11.05 10.47
C VAL A 43 -11.34 12.44 10.33
N PHE A 44 -12.32 12.55 9.43
CA PHE A 44 -13.00 13.80 9.14
C PHE A 44 -14.45 13.74 9.62
N ASP A 45 -14.84 14.74 10.39
CA ASP A 45 -16.20 14.93 10.86
C ASP A 45 -16.96 15.75 9.83
N ILE A 46 -17.81 15.05 9.07
CA ILE A 46 -18.60 15.65 7.98
C ILE A 46 -19.66 16.60 8.54
N GLN A 47 -20.27 16.26 9.68
CA GLN A 47 -21.37 17.03 10.26
C GLN A 47 -20.87 18.37 10.82
N ASN A 48 -19.77 18.34 11.58
CA ASN A 48 -19.16 19.55 12.13
C ASN A 48 -18.19 20.24 11.17
N LYS A 49 -17.91 19.65 10.01
CA LYS A 49 -16.95 20.15 9.02
C LYS A 49 -15.59 20.43 9.68
N ALA A 50 -15.06 19.43 10.37
CA ALA A 50 -13.85 19.55 11.16
C ALA A 50 -12.98 18.29 11.05
N MET A 51 -11.66 18.47 11.17
CA MET A 51 -10.77 17.33 11.38
C MET A 51 -11.00 16.79 12.80
N TRP A 52 -11.12 15.47 12.95
CA TRP A 52 -11.28 14.84 14.27
C TRP A 52 -9.97 14.20 14.77
N TRP A 53 -9.21 13.59 13.86
CA TRP A 53 -7.92 12.95 14.15
C TRP A 53 -7.12 12.73 12.85
N ALA A 54 -5.79 12.63 12.91
CA ALA A 54 -4.95 12.24 11.79
C ALA A 54 -3.66 11.58 12.27
N ASN A 55 -3.17 10.59 11.52
CA ASN A 55 -1.90 9.95 11.83
C ASN A 55 -0.71 10.82 11.38
N THR A 56 0.47 10.49 11.90
CA THR A 56 1.72 11.21 11.64
C THR A 56 2.04 11.28 10.13
N SER A 57 1.72 10.23 9.36
CA SER A 57 1.93 10.24 7.91
C SER A 57 1.02 11.28 7.22
N ALA A 58 -0.27 11.31 7.55
CA ALA A 58 -1.24 12.25 6.97
C ALA A 58 -0.93 13.70 7.31
N LEU A 59 -0.49 13.98 8.54
CA LEU A 59 -0.04 15.32 8.95
C LEU A 59 1.06 15.84 8.01
N LYS A 60 2.05 15.00 7.69
CA LYS A 60 3.23 15.38 6.90
C LYS A 60 2.97 15.42 5.40
N THR A 61 2.24 14.44 4.87
CA THR A 61 2.19 14.18 3.43
C THR A 61 0.96 14.76 2.74
N VAL A 62 -0.18 14.83 3.44
CA VAL A 62 -1.45 15.31 2.86
C VAL A 62 -1.78 16.71 3.37
N TRP A 63 -1.69 16.91 4.68
CA TRP A 63 -2.20 18.13 5.31
C TRP A 63 -1.15 19.21 5.53
N SER A 64 0.14 18.89 5.42
CA SER A 64 1.25 19.80 5.75
C SER A 64 1.01 20.53 7.08
N ALA A 65 0.74 19.76 8.14
CA ALA A 65 0.50 20.26 9.48
C ALA A 65 1.67 19.90 10.41
N GLU A 66 2.07 20.85 11.26
CA GLU A 66 3.19 20.68 12.18
C GLU A 66 2.85 19.76 13.35
N SER A 67 1.58 19.71 13.74
CA SER A 67 1.05 18.82 14.77
C SER A 67 -0.42 18.48 14.51
N LEU A 68 -0.94 17.50 15.26
CA LEU A 68 -2.35 17.18 15.21
C LEU A 68 -3.21 18.36 15.69
N GLU A 69 -2.82 19.00 16.79
CA GLU A 69 -3.52 20.16 17.37
C GLU A 69 -3.65 21.29 16.34
N ALA A 70 -2.56 21.61 15.65
CA ALA A 70 -2.56 22.62 14.60
C ALA A 70 -3.47 22.26 13.41
N LEU A 71 -3.70 20.97 13.14
CA LEU A 71 -4.65 20.51 12.13
C LEU A 71 -6.10 20.60 12.61
N LEU A 72 -6.37 20.26 13.88
CA LEU A 72 -7.71 20.30 14.49
C LEU A 72 -8.27 21.73 14.58
N GLU A 73 -7.40 22.73 14.74
CA GLU A 73 -7.79 24.14 14.78
C GLU A 73 -8.12 24.74 13.39
N ARG A 74 -7.90 24.00 12.30
CA ARG A 74 -8.19 24.50 10.95
C ARG A 74 -9.69 24.57 10.69
N ASN A 75 -10.10 25.66 10.04
CA ASN A 75 -11.47 25.82 9.57
C ASN A 75 -11.68 25.08 8.24
N PHE A 76 -12.53 24.05 8.22
CA PHE A 76 -12.94 23.33 7.00
C PHE A 76 -14.36 23.67 6.55
N SER A 77 -14.95 24.76 7.05
CA SER A 77 -16.31 25.18 6.69
C SER A 77 -16.43 25.75 5.27
N ASP A 78 -15.31 26.17 4.66
CA ASP A 78 -15.24 26.70 3.29
C ASP A 78 -15.28 25.57 2.23
N MET A 79 -16.43 24.90 2.17
CA MET A 79 -16.72 23.86 1.16
C MET A 79 -17.78 24.35 0.16
N SER A 80 -17.65 23.90 -1.09
CA SER A 80 -18.71 24.14 -2.07
C SER A 80 -19.96 23.33 -1.71
N ALA A 81 -21.14 23.84 -2.08
CA ALA A 81 -22.41 23.10 -1.87
C ALA A 81 -22.43 21.72 -2.56
N ALA A 82 -21.68 21.56 -3.65
CA ALA A 82 -21.53 20.27 -4.33
C ALA A 82 -20.69 19.28 -3.50
N THR A 83 -19.60 19.76 -2.91
CA THR A 83 -18.76 18.96 -1.99
C THR A 83 -19.56 18.53 -0.76
N GLU A 84 -20.31 19.45 -0.16
CA GLU A 84 -21.13 19.16 1.02
C GLU A 84 -22.17 18.07 0.73
N ARG A 85 -22.92 18.16 -0.38
CA ARG A 85 -23.87 17.11 -0.77
C ARG A 85 -23.21 15.75 -0.97
N ARG A 86 -22.00 15.71 -1.57
CA ARG A 86 -21.25 14.47 -1.78
C ARG A 86 -20.85 13.83 -0.44
N LEU A 87 -20.38 14.63 0.52
CA LEU A 87 -20.02 14.14 1.85
C LEU A 87 -21.25 13.65 2.63
N LEU A 88 -22.41 14.30 2.48
CA LEU A 88 -23.65 13.83 3.09
C LEU A 88 -24.12 12.49 2.50
N ASP A 89 -24.01 12.29 1.18
CA ASP A 89 -24.27 10.98 0.55
C ASP A 89 -23.36 9.87 1.12
N TYR A 90 -22.10 10.20 1.41
CA TYR A 90 -21.19 9.24 2.03
C TYR A 90 -21.66 8.78 3.41
N LEU A 91 -22.17 9.69 4.25
CA LEU A 91 -22.72 9.30 5.57
C LEU A 91 -23.86 8.30 5.45
N ASP A 92 -24.79 8.52 4.52
CA ASP A 92 -25.93 7.60 4.29
C ASP A 92 -25.49 6.21 3.83
N ARG A 93 -24.37 6.12 3.11
CA ARG A 93 -23.77 4.88 2.64
C ARG A 93 -22.95 4.19 3.72
N PHE A 94 -22.24 4.96 4.54
CA PHE A 94 -21.51 4.48 5.70
C PHE A 94 -22.43 3.87 6.76
N GLU A 95 -23.62 4.44 6.99
CA GLU A 95 -24.66 3.83 7.85
C GLU A 95 -25.11 2.45 7.38
N LYS A 96 -24.97 2.16 6.07
CA LYS A 96 -25.26 0.84 5.49
C LYS A 96 -24.05 -0.10 5.48
N GLY A 97 -22.92 0.34 6.06
CA GLY A 97 -21.65 -0.41 6.07
C GLY A 97 -20.90 -0.41 4.74
N GLU A 98 -21.24 0.47 3.80
CA GLU A 98 -20.52 0.58 2.54
C GLU A 98 -19.14 1.22 2.72
N GLN A 99 -18.20 0.83 1.87
CA GLN A 99 -16.93 1.52 1.69
C GLN A 99 -16.95 2.26 0.36
N ILE A 100 -16.33 3.43 0.33
CA ILE A 100 -16.31 4.31 -0.82
C ILE A 100 -14.87 4.54 -1.20
N THR A 101 -14.57 4.47 -2.50
CA THR A 101 -13.25 4.81 -3.02
C THR A 101 -13.38 5.96 -4.00
N ASP A 102 -12.61 7.03 -3.78
CA ASP A 102 -12.74 8.26 -4.54
C ASP A 102 -11.46 9.10 -4.53
N SER A 103 -11.25 9.91 -5.56
CA SER A 103 -10.11 10.84 -5.62
C SER A 103 -10.50 12.22 -5.08
N TRP A 104 -9.63 12.78 -4.23
CA TRP A 104 -9.78 14.10 -3.65
C TRP A 104 -8.56 14.97 -3.92
N THR A 105 -8.80 16.20 -4.40
CA THR A 105 -7.75 17.22 -4.56
C THR A 105 -7.84 18.23 -3.42
N PHE A 106 -6.83 18.22 -2.55
CA PHE A 106 -6.69 19.13 -1.42
C PHE A 106 -5.74 20.28 -1.77
N TYR A 107 -5.95 21.42 -1.12
CA TYR A 107 -5.10 22.61 -1.26
C TYR A 107 -4.56 22.99 0.12
N PRO A 108 -3.57 22.25 0.64
CA PRO A 108 -2.98 22.56 1.95
C PRO A 108 -2.31 23.94 1.92
N LYS A 109 -2.36 24.65 3.06
CA LYS A 109 -1.76 25.99 3.19
C LYS A 109 -0.26 25.93 2.89
N GLY A 110 0.20 26.79 1.99
CA GLY A 110 1.62 26.89 1.62
C GLY A 110 2.12 25.82 0.65
N GLY A 111 1.25 24.94 0.13
CA GLY A 111 1.58 23.92 -0.86
C GLY A 111 0.78 24.05 -2.16
N GLY A 112 1.20 23.31 -3.19
CA GLY A 112 0.43 23.11 -4.42
C GLY A 112 -0.76 22.15 -4.21
N PRO A 113 -1.63 21.97 -5.23
CA PRO A 113 -2.70 20.98 -5.17
C PRO A 113 -2.14 19.58 -4.91
N CYS A 114 -2.73 18.87 -3.95
CA CYS A 114 -2.40 17.50 -3.61
C CYS A 114 -3.60 16.61 -3.92
N THR A 115 -3.50 15.81 -4.99
CA THR A 115 -4.54 14.82 -5.34
C THR A 115 -4.19 13.47 -4.72
N VAL A 116 -5.12 12.91 -3.96
CA VAL A 116 -4.97 11.61 -3.32
C VAL A 116 -6.16 10.72 -3.68
N TYR A 117 -5.91 9.41 -3.73
CA TYR A 117 -6.95 8.41 -3.88
C TYR A 117 -7.29 7.87 -2.51
N CYS A 118 -8.55 8.01 -2.07
CA CYS A 118 -8.98 7.67 -0.72
C CYS A 118 -9.89 6.45 -0.75
N THR A 119 -9.65 5.51 0.16
CA THR A 119 -10.66 4.56 0.61
C THR A 119 -11.26 5.08 1.91
N MET A 120 -12.58 5.18 1.95
CA MET A 120 -13.34 5.82 3.02
C MET A 120 -14.40 4.88 3.58
N SER A 121 -14.54 4.92 4.89
CA SER A 121 -15.54 4.14 5.64
C SER A 121 -16.10 4.95 6.80
N GLY A 122 -17.27 4.57 7.29
CA GLY A 122 -17.84 5.15 8.51
C GLY A 122 -17.28 4.50 9.76
N MET A 123 -17.06 5.32 10.78
CA MET A 123 -16.82 4.85 12.15
C MET A 123 -17.58 5.72 13.15
N TYR A 124 -17.92 5.15 14.30
CA TYR A 124 -18.52 5.90 15.40
C TYR A 124 -17.43 6.35 16.37
N VAL A 125 -17.51 7.59 16.83
CA VAL A 125 -16.64 8.09 17.90
C VAL A 125 -17.36 8.00 19.25
N GLU A 126 -16.63 8.20 20.33
CA GLU A 126 -17.10 8.06 21.72
C GLU A 126 -18.38 8.85 22.07
N ASP A 127 -18.65 9.95 21.36
CA ASP A 127 -19.88 10.75 21.51
C ASP A 127 -21.07 10.24 20.66
N GLY A 128 -20.90 9.10 19.99
CA GLY A 128 -21.92 8.43 19.18
C GLY A 128 -22.08 8.99 17.77
N ARG A 129 -21.29 9.99 17.37
CA ARG A 129 -21.37 10.57 16.02
C ARG A 129 -20.67 9.69 15.00
N MET A 130 -21.24 9.65 13.79
CA MET A 130 -20.60 9.05 12.64
C MET A 130 -19.59 10.02 12.04
N VAL A 131 -18.37 9.54 11.86
CA VAL A 131 -17.29 10.25 11.19
C VAL A 131 -16.72 9.40 10.06
N MET A 132 -16.06 10.06 9.11
CA MET A 132 -15.44 9.41 7.97
C MET A 132 -13.98 9.08 8.30
N LEU A 133 -13.65 7.79 8.33
CA LEU A 133 -12.28 7.30 8.32
C LEU A 133 -11.78 7.29 6.88
N ASN A 134 -10.63 7.89 6.64
CA ASN A 134 -10.00 8.00 5.32
C ASN A 134 -8.63 7.34 5.38
N GLU A 135 -8.38 6.46 4.44
CA GLU A 135 -7.05 5.97 4.10
C GLU A 135 -6.71 6.53 2.72
N ALA A 136 -5.64 7.33 2.62
CA ALA A 136 -5.13 7.72 1.31
C ALA A 136 -4.04 6.78 0.84
N GLU A 137 -4.16 6.39 -0.42
CA GLU A 137 -3.04 5.92 -1.19
C GLU A 137 -2.25 7.14 -1.65
N LEU A 138 -1.13 7.41 -0.98
CA LEU A 138 -0.10 8.25 -1.58
C LEU A 138 0.38 7.49 -2.80
N ARG A 139 0.10 8.04 -3.98
CA ARG A 139 0.92 7.74 -5.14
C ARG A 139 2.27 8.37 -4.88
N THR A 140 3.08 7.67 -4.09
CA THR A 140 4.48 8.00 -3.95
C THR A 140 5.01 8.09 -5.37
N THR A 141 5.78 9.12 -5.67
CA THR A 141 6.62 9.22 -6.88
C THR A 141 7.58 8.03 -7.05
N THR A 142 7.46 7.01 -6.19
CA THR A 142 7.73 5.58 -6.38
C THR A 142 6.88 4.89 -7.48
N GLU A 143 6.12 5.61 -8.31
CA GLU A 143 5.93 5.18 -9.71
C GLU A 143 7.27 5.10 -10.49
N THR A 144 8.39 5.50 -9.85
CA THR A 144 9.77 5.23 -10.26
C THR A 144 10.51 4.16 -9.44
N ILE A 145 9.86 3.37 -8.56
CA ILE A 145 10.26 1.95 -8.45
C ILE A 145 9.60 1.25 -9.62
N ASP A 146 10.17 1.60 -10.76
CA ASP A 146 10.34 0.83 -11.95
C ASP A 146 9.20 -0.17 -12.25
N LYS A 147 8.14 0.37 -12.89
CA LYS A 147 7.26 -0.47 -13.71
C LYS A 147 8.07 -1.35 -14.67
N GLY A 148 9.32 -0.99 -15.03
CA GLY A 148 10.34 -1.89 -15.57
C GLY A 148 10.64 -3.01 -14.57
N ALA A 149 11.41 -2.84 -13.50
CA ALA A 149 11.75 -3.87 -12.51
C ALA A 149 10.60 -4.77 -12.04
N VAL A 150 9.38 -4.25 -11.80
CA VAL A 150 8.23 -5.12 -11.47
C VAL A 150 7.78 -5.93 -12.69
N ARG A 151 7.69 -5.31 -13.88
CA ARG A 151 7.42 -6.06 -15.13
C ARG A 151 8.58 -6.98 -15.51
N ASP A 152 9.83 -6.63 -15.24
CA ASP A 152 11.02 -7.40 -15.55
C ASP A 152 11.12 -8.59 -14.59
N THR A 153 10.75 -8.40 -13.32
CA THR A 153 10.65 -9.50 -12.33
C THR A 153 9.49 -10.44 -12.68
N GLU A 154 8.32 -9.91 -13.06
CA GLU A 154 7.18 -10.73 -13.50
C GLU A 154 7.44 -11.41 -14.86
N LEU A 155 8.11 -10.73 -15.79
CA LEU A 155 8.54 -11.29 -17.08
C LEU A 155 9.56 -12.40 -16.86
N LEU A 156 10.55 -12.21 -15.97
CA LEU A 156 11.47 -13.27 -15.57
C LEU A 156 10.73 -14.48 -15.01
N ARG A 157 9.69 -14.29 -14.20
CA ARG A 157 8.88 -15.39 -13.65
C ARG A 157 8.11 -16.18 -14.71
N HIS A 158 7.67 -15.53 -15.78
CA HIS A 158 6.86 -16.15 -16.84
C HIS A 158 7.63 -16.48 -18.13
N LEU A 159 8.92 -16.14 -18.21
CA LEU A 159 9.76 -16.49 -19.35
C LEU A 159 9.89 -18.01 -19.46
N PRO A 160 9.54 -18.63 -20.62
CA PRO A 160 9.64 -20.07 -20.85
C PRO A 160 11.10 -20.53 -21.11
N VAL A 161 12.08 -19.76 -20.64
CA VAL A 161 13.51 -20.01 -20.79
C VAL A 161 14.15 -20.00 -19.40
N PRO A 162 15.01 -20.96 -19.06
CA PRO A 162 15.75 -20.95 -17.80
C PRO A 162 16.67 -19.72 -17.66
N VAL A 163 16.42 -18.89 -16.65
CA VAL A 163 17.28 -17.73 -16.31
C VAL A 163 17.78 -17.85 -14.87
N GLY A 164 19.09 -17.71 -14.67
CA GLY A 164 19.73 -17.70 -13.36
C GLY A 164 20.80 -16.61 -13.23
N GLN A 165 20.82 -15.93 -12.10
CA GLN A 165 21.85 -14.97 -11.73
C GLN A 165 22.76 -15.58 -10.66
N PHE A 166 24.07 -15.37 -10.80
CA PHE A 166 25.08 -15.96 -9.95
C PHE A 166 26.10 -14.90 -9.52
N ASN A 167 26.66 -15.05 -8.33
CA ASN A 167 27.77 -14.22 -7.91
C ASN A 167 29.06 -14.62 -8.66
N ALA A 168 30.13 -13.82 -8.52
CA ALA A 168 31.41 -14.09 -9.18
C ALA A 168 32.08 -15.42 -8.77
N LYS A 169 31.62 -16.05 -7.68
CA LYS A 169 32.07 -17.38 -7.24
C LYS A 169 31.19 -18.53 -7.77
N GLY A 170 30.21 -18.22 -8.62
CA GLY A 170 29.31 -19.20 -9.22
C GLY A 170 28.15 -19.65 -8.31
N LYS A 171 27.93 -19.01 -7.15
CA LYS A 171 26.79 -19.31 -6.26
C LYS A 171 25.53 -18.63 -6.77
N VAL A 172 24.42 -19.37 -6.81
CA VAL A 172 23.10 -18.87 -7.18
C VAL A 172 22.70 -17.67 -6.30
N MET A 173 22.28 -16.58 -6.94
CA MET A 173 21.63 -15.43 -6.29
C MET A 173 20.12 -15.47 -6.53
N GLU A 174 19.71 -15.61 -7.79
CA GLU A 174 18.30 -15.71 -8.17
C GLU A 174 18.11 -16.67 -9.34
N GLN A 175 16.95 -17.32 -9.41
CA GLN A 175 16.51 -18.18 -10.51
C GLN A 175 15.03 -17.93 -10.76
N ASN A 176 14.62 -17.95 -12.04
CA ASN A 176 13.22 -18.02 -12.40
C ASN A 176 12.65 -19.45 -12.24
N PRO A 177 11.32 -19.64 -12.28
CA PRO A 177 10.69 -20.95 -12.12
C PRO A 177 11.19 -22.00 -13.12
N GLU A 178 11.41 -21.63 -14.38
CA GLU A 178 11.96 -22.54 -15.39
C GLU A 178 13.40 -22.99 -15.07
N ALA A 179 14.26 -22.09 -14.58
CA ALA A 179 15.61 -22.46 -14.13
C ALA A 179 15.60 -23.32 -12.86
N LEU A 180 14.62 -23.12 -11.98
CA LEU A 180 14.44 -24.00 -10.82
C LEU A 180 13.96 -25.40 -11.26
N HIS A 181 13.06 -25.47 -12.24
CA HIS A 181 12.57 -26.73 -12.79
C HIS A 181 13.66 -27.51 -13.52
N VAL A 182 14.43 -26.85 -14.40
CA VAL A 182 15.46 -27.50 -15.25
C VAL A 182 16.72 -27.83 -14.47
N PHE A 183 17.22 -26.92 -13.62
CA PHE A 183 18.52 -27.07 -12.97
C PHE A 183 18.47 -27.40 -11.47
N GLY A 184 17.29 -27.30 -10.85
CA GLY A 184 17.17 -27.35 -9.39
C GLY A 184 17.87 -26.16 -8.70
N GLY A 185 17.98 -26.27 -7.38
CA GLY A 185 18.63 -25.28 -6.52
C GLY A 185 17.73 -24.83 -5.38
N ASN A 186 18.24 -24.81 -4.15
CA ASN A 186 17.52 -24.25 -3.01
C ASN A 186 17.99 -22.81 -2.81
N LYS A 187 17.09 -21.82 -2.73
CA LYS A 187 17.48 -20.42 -2.42
C LYS A 187 18.14 -20.30 -1.04
N TYR A 188 17.95 -21.31 -0.20
CA TYR A 188 18.51 -21.43 1.15
C TYR A 188 19.61 -22.51 1.22
N CYS A 189 20.61 -22.49 0.33
CA CYS A 189 21.90 -23.13 0.67
C CYS A 189 22.61 -22.16 1.66
N ASP A 190 22.27 -22.25 2.96
CA ASP A 190 23.14 -21.74 4.02
C ASP A 190 24.51 -22.39 3.81
N GLY A 191 25.61 -21.73 4.16
CA GLY A 191 26.97 -22.15 3.83
C GLY A 191 27.43 -23.54 4.34
N SER A 192 26.56 -24.42 4.84
CA SER A 192 26.89 -25.75 5.35
C SER A 192 27.12 -26.86 4.32
N CYS A 193 27.01 -26.61 3.01
CA CYS A 193 27.42 -27.59 1.99
C CYS A 193 28.94 -27.56 1.70
N GLU A 194 29.76 -27.60 2.76
CA GLU A 194 31.12 -28.14 2.71
C GLU A 194 31.07 -29.61 3.16
N LEU A 195 30.29 -30.44 2.47
CA LEU A 195 30.44 -31.88 2.57
C LEU A 195 31.16 -32.37 1.32
N ALA A 196 32.46 -32.60 1.50
CA ALA A 196 33.26 -33.39 0.58
C ALA A 196 32.68 -34.82 0.51
N GLY A 197 31.88 -35.09 -0.51
CA GLY A 197 31.23 -36.37 -0.71
C GLY A 197 30.30 -36.36 -1.93
N LYS A 198 29.93 -37.54 -2.41
CA LYS A 198 29.15 -37.79 -3.64
C LYS A 198 27.75 -37.14 -3.70
N ASP A 199 27.34 -36.42 -2.66
CA ASP A 199 26.03 -35.76 -2.55
C ASP A 199 26.14 -34.23 -2.63
N ARG A 200 27.01 -33.72 -3.50
CA ARG A 200 26.93 -32.30 -3.90
C ARG A 200 25.64 -32.11 -4.66
N ASN A 201 24.73 -31.28 -4.16
CA ASN A 201 23.58 -30.83 -4.95
C ASN A 201 24.10 -29.95 -6.10
N PRO A 202 24.17 -30.47 -7.35
CA PRO A 202 24.72 -29.71 -8.48
C PRO A 202 23.89 -28.45 -8.79
N GLY A 203 22.69 -28.35 -8.21
CA GLY A 203 21.80 -27.20 -8.32
C GLY A 203 22.23 -25.95 -7.55
N CYS A 204 23.26 -25.91 -6.71
CA CYS A 204 23.66 -24.64 -6.03
C CYS A 204 24.81 -23.88 -6.73
N SER A 205 25.52 -24.50 -7.69
CA SER A 205 26.76 -23.98 -8.31
C SER A 205 26.67 -23.98 -9.83
N LEU A 206 26.86 -22.82 -10.46
CA LEU A 206 26.87 -22.71 -11.93
C LEU A 206 27.98 -23.56 -12.55
N ILE A 207 29.15 -23.58 -11.93
CA ILE A 207 30.36 -24.23 -12.44
C ILE A 207 30.19 -25.75 -12.47
N ASP A 208 29.45 -26.31 -11.51
CA ASP A 208 29.20 -27.75 -11.45
C ASP A 208 28.12 -28.23 -12.43
N ARG A 209 27.42 -27.30 -13.12
CA ARG A 209 26.34 -27.60 -14.08
C ARG A 209 26.80 -27.76 -15.52
N PHE A 210 28.02 -27.33 -15.87
CA PHE A 210 28.55 -27.51 -17.22
C PHE A 210 29.26 -28.86 -17.33
N VAL A 211 28.91 -29.63 -18.37
CA VAL A 211 29.46 -30.96 -18.64
C VAL A 211 30.93 -30.88 -19.10
N ASP A 212 31.32 -29.77 -19.71
CA ASP A 212 32.70 -29.47 -20.08
C ASP A 212 33.24 -28.32 -19.21
N LYS A 213 34.30 -28.60 -18.45
CA LYS A 213 34.89 -27.64 -17.50
C LYS A 213 35.87 -26.67 -18.17
N GLU A 214 36.18 -26.88 -19.44
CA GLU A 214 37.20 -26.11 -20.19
C GLU A 214 36.60 -24.97 -21.04
N GLU A 215 35.29 -24.95 -21.30
CA GLU A 215 34.64 -23.81 -21.97
C GLU A 215 34.46 -22.63 -21.00
N GLY A 216 35.47 -21.75 -20.96
CA GLY A 216 35.44 -20.53 -20.15
C GLY A 216 36.82 -19.98 -19.78
N ARG A 217 37.92 -20.70 -20.04
CA ARG A 217 39.25 -20.11 -19.92
C ARG A 217 39.44 -19.05 -21.00
N ARG A 218 39.59 -17.80 -20.57
CA ARG A 218 40.16 -16.75 -21.43
C ARG A 218 41.57 -17.20 -21.82
N ASN A 219 41.85 -17.26 -23.13
CA ASN A 219 43.21 -17.20 -23.66
C ASN A 219 43.87 -15.86 -23.29
#